data_AF-A0A2K8PE16-F1
#
_entry.id   AF-A0A2K8PE16-F1
#
_cell.length_a   1.000
_cell.length_b   1.000
_cell.length_c   1.000
_cell.angle_alpha   90.00
_cell.angle_beta   90.00
_cell.angle_gamma   90.00
#
_symmetry.space_group_name_H-M   'P 1'
#
loop_
_entity.id
_entity.type
_entity.pdbx_description
1 polymer ?
#
loop_
_entity_poly.entity_id
_entity_poly.type
_entity_poly.pdbx_seq_one_letter_code
_entity_poly.pdbx_strand_id
1 'polypeptide(L)'
;MVEQFVTLHCEPCDACRSEAWQHVVEGRLRWEEQSYCTAPLTAFQSCDGGWGPPPPWVRERIVAAEGTVRLAVGGPDGVPLKAVRAMYGLTLPQLREARANGLHATPVEAGLLRWTRSGPRG
;
A
#
# COMPACT_ATOMS: atom_id res chain seq x y z
N MET A 1 24.95 -4.09 -20.46
CA MET A 1 25.34 -3.47 -19.18
C MET A 1 24.75 -4.37 -18.11
N VAL A 2 25.59 -5.08 -17.34
CA VAL A 2 25.11 -6.01 -16.30
C VAL A 2 25.17 -5.23 -14.99
N GLU A 3 24.02 -4.80 -14.48
CA GLU A 3 23.94 -4.29 -13.11
C GLU A 3 23.98 -5.50 -12.15
N GLN A 4 24.96 -5.50 -11.27
CA GLN A 4 25.03 -6.42 -10.13
C GLN A 4 24.61 -5.66 -8.89
N PHE A 5 23.57 -6.14 -8.22
CA PHE A 5 23.14 -5.65 -6.91
C PHE A 5 23.33 -6.78 -5.89
N VAL A 6 23.96 -6.47 -4.75
CA VAL A 6 24.02 -7.36 -3.58
C VAL A 6 23.04 -6.82 -2.55
N THR A 7 22.06 -7.64 -2.18
CA THR A 7 21.20 -7.38 -1.03
C THR A 7 21.98 -7.75 0.24
N LEU A 8 22.46 -6.75 0.96
CA LEU A 8 23.01 -6.96 2.30
C LEU A 8 21.84 -7.16 3.25
N HIS A 9 21.60 -8.39 3.66
CA HIS A 9 20.66 -8.68 4.73
C HIS A 9 21.22 -8.13 6.04
N CYS A 10 20.41 -7.37 6.77
CA CYS A 10 20.70 -7.13 8.18
C CYS A 10 20.56 -8.47 8.87
N GLU A 11 21.62 -8.97 9.50
CA GLU A 11 21.42 -9.98 10.54
C GLU A 11 20.44 -9.41 11.59
N PRO A 12 19.57 -10.23 12.21
CA PRO A 12 18.62 -9.75 13.18
C PRO A 12 19.35 -9.09 14.35
N CYS A 13 19.33 -7.77 14.35
CA CYS A 13 19.92 -6.93 15.36
C CYS A 13 18.80 -6.11 16.02
N ASP A 14 18.83 -5.92 17.34
CA ASP A 14 17.77 -5.16 18.05
C ASP A 14 17.67 -3.70 17.57
N ALA A 15 18.70 -3.18 16.92
CA ALA A 15 18.77 -1.84 16.34
C ALA A 15 18.20 -1.74 14.92
N CYS A 16 17.86 -2.87 14.30
CA CYS A 16 17.33 -2.94 12.95
C CYS A 16 15.84 -2.61 12.99
N ARG A 17 15.42 -1.60 12.22
CA ARG A 17 14.03 -1.13 12.12
C ARG A 17 13.62 -1.06 10.66
N SER A 18 12.40 -1.50 10.38
CA SER A 18 11.76 -1.35 9.08
C SER A 18 10.39 -0.72 9.28
N GLU A 19 10.13 0.35 8.57
CA GLU A 19 8.90 1.12 8.61
C GLU A 19 8.34 1.19 7.19
N ALA A 20 7.03 1.00 7.05
CA ALA A 20 6.35 1.08 5.76
C ALA A 20 5.08 1.90 5.94
N TRP A 21 4.86 2.85 5.05
CA TRP A 21 3.68 3.70 5.08
C TRP A 21 3.15 3.97 3.69
N GLN A 22 1.93 4.51 3.66
CA GLN A 22 1.23 4.85 2.44
C GLN A 22 0.62 6.23 2.59
N HIS A 23 0.57 6.97 1.49
CA HIS A 23 -0.04 8.29 1.46
C HIS A 23 -0.55 8.61 0.04
N VAL A 24 -1.27 9.72 -0.10
CA VAL A 24 -1.78 10.19 -1.39
C VAL A 24 -1.01 11.45 -1.80
N VAL A 25 -0.43 11.43 -3.00
CA VAL A 25 0.23 12.57 -3.63
C VAL A 25 -0.51 12.86 -4.93
N GLU A 26 -1.03 14.08 -5.08
CA GLU A 26 -1.74 14.52 -6.30
C GLU A 26 -2.87 13.54 -6.73
N GLY A 27 -3.62 13.01 -5.75
CA GLY A 27 -4.70 12.06 -6.00
C GLY A 27 -4.25 10.65 -6.39
N ARG A 28 -2.95 10.35 -6.30
CA ARG A 28 -2.36 9.06 -6.61
C ARG A 28 -1.75 8.42 -5.36
N LEU A 29 -1.84 7.10 -5.29
CA LEU A 29 -1.32 6.32 -4.19
C LEU A 29 0.21 6.23 -4.29
N ARG A 30 0.90 6.51 -3.18
CA ARG A 30 2.35 6.38 -3.02
C ARG A 30 2.61 5.54 -1.78
N TRP A 31 3.53 4.59 -1.87
CA TRP A 31 3.97 3.78 -0.73
C TRP A 31 5.45 3.96 -0.52
N GLU A 32 5.90 4.07 0.72
CA GLU A 32 7.32 4.19 1.04
C GLU A 32 7.67 3.16 2.10
N GLU A 33 8.89 2.67 2.00
CA GLU A 33 9.48 1.80 2.98
C GLU A 33 10.87 2.31 3.32
N GLN A 34 11.16 2.34 4.60
CA GLN A 34 12.48 2.65 5.10
C GLN A 34 12.96 1.49 5.97
N SER A 35 14.20 1.09 5.74
CA SER A 35 14.92 0.20 6.66
C SER A 35 16.16 0.91 7.13
N TYR A 36 16.39 0.92 8.43
CA TYR A 36 17.59 1.50 9.02
C TYR A 36 18.13 0.63 10.13
N CYS A 37 19.45 0.65 10.28
CA CYS A 37 20.15 0.09 11.41
C CYS A 37 21.12 1.14 11.93
N THR A 38 21.13 1.31 13.25
CA THR A 38 22.02 2.27 13.93
C THR A 38 23.18 1.58 14.66
N ALA A 39 23.38 0.28 14.43
CA ALA A 39 24.46 -0.45 15.09
C ALA A 39 25.84 0.07 14.60
N PRO A 40 26.84 0.24 15.50
CA PRO A 40 28.09 0.96 15.20
C PRO A 40 28.94 0.43 14.03
N LEU A 41 28.76 -0.84 13.65
CA LEU A 41 29.56 -1.50 12.60
C LEU A 41 28.74 -1.92 11.37
N THR A 42 27.42 -1.75 11.42
CA THR A 42 26.49 -2.16 10.35
C THR A 42 25.44 -1.08 10.11
N ALA A 43 25.79 0.18 10.36
CA ALA A 43 24.88 1.29 10.15
C ALA A 43 24.54 1.41 8.67
N PHE A 44 23.25 1.38 8.36
CA PHE A 44 22.78 1.59 6.99
C PHE A 44 21.39 2.24 7.03
N GLN A 45 21.05 2.84 5.91
CA GLN A 45 19.71 3.32 5.63
C GLN A 45 19.38 2.95 4.20
N SER A 46 18.19 2.39 4.00
CA SER A 46 17.61 2.09 2.71
C SER A 46 16.22 2.69 2.66
N CYS A 47 15.92 3.38 1.57
CA CYS A 47 14.60 3.90 1.29
C CYS A 47 14.17 3.31 -0.05
N ASP A 48 12.97 2.77 -0.10
CA ASP A 48 12.34 2.33 -1.34
C ASP A 48 10.93 2.93 -1.42
N GLY A 49 10.41 2.97 -2.63
CA GLY A 49 9.05 3.41 -2.85
C GLY A 49 8.60 3.28 -4.28
N GLY A 50 7.30 3.08 -4.44
CA GLY A 50 6.63 3.11 -5.73
C GLY A 50 5.29 3.83 -5.71
N TRP A 51 4.69 3.88 -6.89
CA TRP A 51 3.35 4.38 -7.13
C TRP A 51 2.35 3.23 -7.24
N GLY A 52 1.10 3.49 -6.87
CA GLY A 52 0.02 2.50 -6.89
C GLY A 52 -0.04 1.68 -5.60
N PRO A 53 -0.73 0.52 -5.63
CA PRO A 53 -0.78 -0.37 -4.48
C PRO A 53 0.61 -0.85 -4.08
N PRO A 54 0.91 -0.94 -2.78
CA PRO A 54 2.18 -1.48 -2.31
C PRO A 54 2.33 -2.94 -2.73
N PRO A 55 3.56 -3.39 -3.01
CA PRO A 55 3.88 -4.81 -3.13
C PRO A 55 3.42 -5.58 -1.88
N PRO A 56 3.17 -6.90 -1.97
CA PRO A 56 2.59 -7.68 -0.88
C PRO A 56 3.32 -7.53 0.47
N TRP A 57 4.65 -7.56 0.49
CA TRP A 57 5.43 -7.44 1.73
C TRP A 57 5.32 -6.06 2.39
N VAL A 58 5.31 -4.98 1.61
CA VAL A 58 5.09 -3.62 2.11
C VAL A 58 3.66 -3.48 2.61
N ARG A 59 2.69 -4.03 1.86
CA ARG A 59 1.28 -4.02 2.25
C ARG A 59 1.07 -4.72 3.59
N GLU A 60 1.65 -5.89 3.78
CA GLU A 60 1.54 -6.66 5.03
C GLU A 60 2.04 -5.87 6.23
N ARG A 61 3.16 -5.16 6.09
CA ARG A 61 3.68 -4.27 7.15
C ARG A 61 2.74 -3.12 7.46
N ILE A 62 2.22 -2.45 6.42
CA ILE A 62 1.23 -1.37 6.60
C ILE A 62 -0.04 -1.92 7.27
N VAL A 63 -0.52 -3.09 6.86
CA VAL A 63 -1.70 -3.72 7.46
C VAL A 63 -1.45 -4.17 8.89
N ALA A 64 -0.25 -4.66 9.22
CA ALA A 64 0.11 -5.02 10.58
C ALA A 64 0.15 -3.79 11.50
N ALA A 65 0.59 -2.63 10.99
CA ALA A 65 0.65 -1.39 11.74
C ALA A 65 -0.72 -0.68 11.86
N GLU A 66 -1.46 -0.58 10.76
CA GLU A 66 -2.64 0.29 10.62
C GLU A 66 -3.97 -0.48 10.52
N GLY A 67 -3.92 -1.80 10.35
CA GLY A 67 -5.08 -2.65 10.10
C GLY A 67 -5.66 -2.50 8.69
N THR A 68 -6.89 -3.02 8.52
CA THR A 68 -7.66 -2.86 7.28
C THR A 68 -9.05 -2.29 7.56
N VAL A 69 -9.59 -1.59 6.58
CA VAL A 69 -10.97 -1.13 6.53
C VAL A 69 -11.71 -1.91 5.45
N ARG A 70 -12.88 -2.44 5.79
CA ARG A 70 -13.76 -3.09 4.82
C ARG A 70 -14.64 -2.06 4.12
N LEU A 71 -14.64 -2.09 2.79
CA LEU A 71 -15.44 -1.21 1.94
C LEU A 71 -16.50 -1.99 1.17
N ALA A 72 -17.72 -1.46 1.12
CA ALA A 72 -18.69 -1.91 0.13
C ALA A 72 -18.22 -1.48 -1.27
N VAL A 73 -18.37 -2.36 -2.26
CA VAL A 73 -17.96 -2.10 -3.66
C VAL A 73 -19.18 -2.09 -4.58
N GLY A 74 -19.41 -0.98 -5.26
CA GLY A 74 -20.60 -0.77 -6.09
C GLY A 74 -21.89 -0.56 -5.28
N GLY A 75 -22.97 -0.24 -5.99
CA GLY A 75 -24.24 0.16 -5.36
C GLY A 75 -24.22 1.63 -4.88
N PRO A 76 -25.30 2.11 -4.25
CA PRO A 76 -25.45 3.51 -3.83
C PRO A 76 -24.44 3.94 -2.76
N ASP A 77 -24.08 3.02 -1.85
CA ASP A 77 -23.20 3.31 -0.71
C ASP A 77 -21.76 2.80 -0.90
N GLY A 78 -21.49 2.06 -1.97
CA GLY A 78 -20.19 1.47 -2.24
C GLY A 78 -19.25 2.37 -3.02
N VAL A 79 -17.94 2.05 -2.96
CA VAL A 79 -16.94 2.70 -3.80
C VAL A 79 -17.10 2.27 -5.27
N PRO A 80 -16.76 3.13 -6.25
CA PRO A 80 -17.00 2.82 -7.66
C PRO A 80 -16.18 1.62 -8.13
N LEU A 81 -16.83 0.66 -8.81
CA LEU A 81 -16.18 -0.52 -9.40
C LEU A 81 -15.02 -0.14 -10.34
N LYS A 82 -15.20 0.93 -11.11
CA LYS A 82 -14.15 1.45 -12.02
C LYS A 82 -12.91 1.91 -11.24
N ALA A 83 -13.08 2.57 -10.10
CA ALA A 83 -11.98 3.05 -9.27
C ALA A 83 -11.23 1.88 -8.62
N VAL A 84 -11.97 0.90 -8.09
CA VAL A 84 -11.39 -0.33 -7.53
C VAL A 84 -10.59 -1.09 -8.59
N ARG A 85 -11.16 -1.28 -9.79
CA ARG A 85 -10.48 -1.93 -10.90
C ARG A 85 -9.20 -1.19 -11.31
N ALA A 86 -9.27 0.13 -11.41
CA ALA A 86 -8.14 0.95 -11.81
C ALA A 86 -7.00 0.92 -10.77
N MET A 87 -7.33 0.89 -9.47
CA MET A 87 -6.34 0.85 -8.40
C MET A 87 -5.62 -0.48 -8.32
N TYR A 88 -6.36 -1.60 -8.30
CA TYR A 88 -5.80 -2.93 -8.00
C TYR A 88 -5.59 -3.81 -9.24
N GLY A 89 -6.01 -3.36 -10.42
CA GLY A 89 -5.92 -4.17 -11.64
C GLY A 89 -6.81 -5.41 -11.63
N LEU A 90 -7.86 -5.44 -10.79
CA LEU A 90 -8.69 -6.63 -10.60
C LEU A 90 -9.38 -7.08 -11.90
N THR A 91 -9.44 -8.39 -12.08
CA THR A 91 -10.24 -9.05 -13.11
C THR A 91 -11.74 -8.95 -12.80
N LEU A 92 -12.59 -9.24 -13.78
CA LEU A 92 -14.05 -9.24 -13.57
C LEU A 92 -14.51 -10.22 -12.47
N PRO A 93 -13.98 -11.46 -12.37
CA PRO A 93 -14.29 -12.34 -11.25
C PRO A 93 -13.91 -11.75 -9.88
N GLN A 94 -12.71 -11.18 -9.75
CA GLN A 94 -12.25 -10.56 -8.51
C GLN A 94 -13.10 -9.34 -8.12
N LEU A 95 -13.57 -8.56 -9.08
CA LEU A 95 -14.49 -7.44 -8.81
C LEU A 95 -15.87 -7.92 -8.34
N ARG A 96 -16.36 -9.05 -8.87
CA ARG A 96 -17.61 -9.66 -8.40
C ARG A 96 -17.47 -10.16 -6.97
N GLU A 97 -16.34 -10.77 -6.66
CA GLU A 97 -16.01 -11.22 -5.30
C GLU A 97 -15.92 -10.04 -4.33
N ALA A 98 -15.16 -8.99 -4.69
CA ALA A 98 -15.06 -7.77 -3.88
C ALA A 98 -16.42 -7.08 -3.69
N ARG A 99 -17.33 -7.16 -4.67
CA ARG A 99 -18.71 -6.69 -4.54
C ARG A 99 -19.54 -7.53 -3.56
N ALA A 100 -19.38 -8.84 -3.57
CA ALA A 100 -20.12 -9.74 -2.68
C ALA A 100 -19.61 -9.66 -1.24
N ASN A 101 -18.29 -9.63 -1.06
CA ASN A 101 -17.63 -9.78 0.23
C ASN A 101 -17.12 -8.45 0.80
N GLY A 102 -17.15 -7.37 0.03
CA GLY A 102 -16.47 -6.13 0.36
C GLY A 102 -14.96 -6.22 0.08
N LEU A 103 -14.31 -5.06 0.03
CA LEU A 103 -12.89 -4.91 -0.24
C LEU A 103 -12.15 -4.53 1.04
N HIS A 104 -11.14 -5.31 1.41
CA HIS A 104 -10.22 -4.98 2.49
C HIS A 104 -9.11 -4.06 1.97
N ALA A 105 -9.20 -2.79 2.32
CA ALA A 105 -8.27 -1.75 1.92
C ALA A 105 -7.50 -1.25 3.15
N THR A 106 -6.30 -0.70 2.94
CA THR A 106 -5.66 0.13 3.97
C THR A 106 -6.52 1.39 4.23
N PRO A 107 -6.36 2.08 5.36
CA PRO A 107 -7.06 3.35 5.61
C PRO A 107 -6.86 4.39 4.50
N VAL A 108 -5.66 4.46 3.92
CA VAL A 108 -5.31 5.43 2.86
C VAL A 108 -5.95 5.07 1.52
N GLU A 109 -5.91 3.79 1.13
CA GLU A 109 -6.64 3.28 -0.05
C GLU A 109 -8.14 3.54 0.08
N ALA A 110 -8.70 3.30 1.27
CA ALA A 110 -10.09 3.56 1.56
C ALA A 110 -10.45 5.04 1.45
N GLY A 111 -9.61 5.92 1.98
CA GLY A 111 -9.76 7.37 1.85
C GLY A 111 -9.80 7.80 0.38
N LEU A 112 -8.83 7.33 -0.41
CA LEU A 112 -8.74 7.65 -1.84
C LEU A 112 -9.96 7.13 -2.62
N LEU A 113 -10.39 5.89 -2.40
CA LEU A 113 -11.57 5.33 -3.06
C LEU A 113 -12.87 6.06 -2.69
N ARG A 114 -13.03 6.46 -1.42
CA ARG A 114 -14.19 7.26 -0.98
C ARG A 114 -14.18 8.67 -1.58
N TRP A 115 -13.01 9.26 -1.77
CA TRP A 115 -12.87 10.54 -2.44
C TRP A 115 -13.30 10.46 -3.90
N THR A 116 -12.90 9.41 -4.64
CA THR A 116 -13.34 9.19 -6.03
C THR A 116 -14.87 9.04 -6.16
N ARG A 117 -15.55 8.53 -5.12
CA ARG A 117 -17.01 8.46 -5.06
C ARG A 117 -17.66 9.83 -4.88
N SER A 118 -17.05 10.69 -4.08
CA SER A 118 -17.62 11.98 -3.66
C SER A 118 -17.30 13.12 -4.63
N GLY A 119 -16.37 12.91 -5.57
CA GLY A 119 -15.80 13.95 -6.43
C GLY A 119 -14.87 14.90 -5.66
N PRO A 120 -14.02 15.70 -6.35
CA PRO A 120 -13.33 16.80 -5.70
C PRO A 120 -14.40 17.75 -5.15
N ARG A 121 -14.45 17.92 -3.82
CA ARG A 121 -15.12 19.09 -3.27
C ARG A 121 -14.18 20.26 -3.54
N GLY A 122 -14.60 21.15 -4.44
CA GLY A 122 -13.93 22.41 -4.71
C GLY A 122 -13.85 23.28 -3.47
#